data_AF-Q17IH2-F1
#
_entry.id   AF-Q17IH2-F1
#
_cell.length_a   1.000
_cell.length_b   1.000
_cell.length_c   1.000
_cell.angle_alpha   90.00
_cell.angle_beta   90.00
_cell.angle_gamma   90.00
#
_symmetry.space_group_name_H-M   'P 1'
#
loop_
_entity.id
_entity.type
_entity.pdbx_description
1 polymer ?
#
loop_
_entity_poly.entity_id
_entity_poly.type
_entity_poly.pdbx_seq_one_letter_code
_entity_poly.pdbx_strand_id
1 'polypeptide(L)'
;MVLKANKVDSKITLDDLITFALNNVSHWNARVRISAAAILRKLSAGLIQRDLEQLQRRNETAEQQQKNSEEVDDSWHLLQRFKIKVDEFLPALSDFVTEFNYKINETDVVPAVEQLGKDRSVACLLLWDCILEICAKSPSELRSIYASWITRNHYEQVLLPALFKLMPNEILKNPDSGAIYGQTMFAKLEWNQIKSATLKPERYACHLYTQSLRFLPAVVRRWWNGLNHRHAAIVGKVTSNCVSSLLCQDEFQSLIERKDKQDNMQIKVHAAARQVMAVYSIDEAKVELHITLPNNFPLGAVTVEGGKQIGGRLQSRQVVMQLSIFLTHQNGSVWDGLSLWKRNLDRKFEGVEECYVCYSVIHQDTCQLPKLSCKTCKKKFHGPCLYRWFSTSNKSTCPICRNIF
;
A
#
# COMPACT_ATOMS: atom_id res chain seq x y z
N MET A 1 7.65 27.55 3.66
CA MET A 1 8.05 28.39 4.81
C MET A 1 7.54 27.80 6.13
N VAL A 2 6.22 27.64 6.32
CA VAL A 2 5.58 27.03 7.51
C VAL A 2 6.11 25.63 7.85
N LEU A 3 6.20 24.74 6.85
CA LEU A 3 6.67 23.36 7.02
C LEU A 3 8.14 23.24 7.48
N LYS A 4 9.00 24.18 7.06
CA LYS A 4 10.42 24.21 7.45
C LYS A 4 10.62 24.84 8.84
N ALA A 5 9.78 25.80 9.21
CA ALA A 5 9.87 26.50 10.50
C ALA A 5 9.16 25.78 11.66
N ASN A 6 8.42 24.69 11.37
CA ASN A 6 7.46 24.03 12.27
C ASN A 6 6.45 25.00 12.94
N LYS A 7 6.24 26.15 12.30
CA LYS A 7 5.47 27.28 12.84
C LYS A 7 4.60 27.88 11.74
N VAL A 8 3.32 28.04 12.04
CA VAL A 8 2.35 28.74 11.21
C VAL A 8 2.55 30.25 11.38
N ASP A 9 2.74 30.69 12.63
CA ASP A 9 3.11 32.05 13.00
C ASP A 9 4.00 32.04 14.27
N SER A 10 4.16 33.19 14.94
CA SER A 10 5.00 33.30 16.14
C SER A 10 4.48 32.52 17.35
N LYS A 11 3.19 32.15 17.38
CA LYS A 11 2.49 31.50 18.51
C LYS A 11 1.96 30.11 18.17
N ILE A 12 1.59 29.84 16.91
CA ILE A 12 0.96 28.59 16.48
C ILE A 12 1.97 27.71 15.76
N THR A 13 2.18 26.51 16.29
CA THR A 13 3.02 25.49 15.65
C THR A 13 2.26 24.74 14.57
N LEU A 14 2.99 24.02 13.72
CA LEU A 14 2.38 23.12 12.74
C LEU A 14 1.64 21.96 13.42
N ASP A 15 2.15 21.45 14.55
CA ASP A 15 1.52 20.37 15.30
C ASP A 15 0.22 20.86 15.97
N ASP A 16 0.13 22.12 16.40
CA ASP A 16 -1.12 22.72 16.88
C ASP A 16 -2.19 22.74 15.77
N LEU A 17 -1.80 23.11 14.54
CA LEU A 17 -2.72 23.14 13.41
C LEU A 17 -3.19 21.72 13.01
N ILE A 18 -2.31 20.72 13.05
CA ILE A 18 -2.67 19.32 12.79
C ILE A 18 -3.62 18.83 13.88
N THR A 19 -3.31 19.10 15.14
CA THR A 19 -4.16 18.72 16.29
C THR A 19 -5.54 19.37 16.19
N PHE A 20 -5.59 20.67 15.87
CA PHE A 20 -6.83 21.38 15.62
C PHE A 20 -7.65 20.71 14.51
N ALA A 21 -7.03 20.39 13.37
CA ALA A 21 -7.73 19.76 12.26
C ALA A 21 -8.21 18.33 12.61
N LEU A 22 -7.40 17.52 13.28
CA LEU A 22 -7.80 16.18 13.72
C LEU A 22 -8.99 16.24 14.69
N ASN A 23 -8.95 17.13 15.67
CA ASN A 23 -10.05 17.31 16.64
C ASN A 23 -11.36 17.74 15.96
N ASN A 24 -11.26 18.50 14.86
CA ASN A 24 -12.41 19.02 14.14
C ASN A 24 -12.91 18.13 12.98
N VAL A 25 -12.25 17.00 12.69
CA VAL A 25 -12.73 16.05 11.66
C VAL A 25 -14.08 15.40 12.05
N SER A 26 -14.38 15.34 13.35
CA SER A 26 -15.63 14.83 13.91
C SER A 26 -16.59 15.93 14.39
N HIS A 27 -16.35 17.19 14.00
CA HIS A 27 -17.17 18.31 14.43
C HIS A 27 -18.63 18.16 13.95
N TRP A 28 -19.63 18.59 14.73
CA TRP A 28 -21.05 18.45 14.37
C TRP A 28 -21.41 19.19 13.06
N ASN A 29 -20.77 20.33 12.82
CA ASN A 29 -20.94 21.09 11.58
C ASN A 29 -20.15 20.47 10.41
N ALA A 30 -20.84 20.06 9.34
CA ALA A 30 -20.25 19.43 8.17
C ALA A 30 -19.18 20.30 7.47
N ARG A 31 -19.37 21.62 7.40
CA ARG A 31 -18.39 22.51 6.76
C ARG A 31 -17.08 22.56 7.54
N VAL A 32 -17.15 22.48 8.88
CA VAL A 32 -15.98 22.42 9.75
C VAL A 32 -15.23 21.11 9.52
N ARG A 33 -15.93 19.96 9.48
CA ARG A 33 -15.30 18.66 9.16
C ARG A 33 -14.57 18.67 7.82
N ILE A 34 -15.23 19.17 6.78
CA ILE A 34 -14.63 19.24 5.43
C ILE A 34 -13.42 20.19 5.41
N SER A 35 -13.50 21.33 6.10
CA SER A 35 -12.39 22.28 6.19
C SER A 35 -11.21 21.68 6.93
N ALA A 36 -11.46 20.97 8.04
CA ALA A 36 -10.45 20.26 8.79
C ALA A 36 -9.75 19.18 7.95
N ALA A 37 -10.51 18.33 7.25
CA ALA A 37 -9.95 17.36 6.31
C ALA A 37 -9.17 18.03 5.17
N ALA A 38 -9.65 19.17 4.64
CA ALA A 38 -8.93 19.93 3.62
C ALA A 38 -7.56 20.43 4.10
N ILE A 39 -7.47 20.88 5.36
CA ILE A 39 -6.21 21.29 5.99
C ILE A 39 -5.24 20.12 6.02
N LEU A 40 -5.66 18.96 6.55
CA LEU A 40 -4.83 17.75 6.61
C LEU A 40 -4.34 17.32 5.21
N ARG A 41 -5.23 17.32 4.22
CA ARG A 41 -4.91 16.96 2.83
C ARG A 41 -3.95 17.94 2.15
N LYS A 42 -4.01 19.24 2.49
CA LYS A 42 -3.10 20.26 1.94
C LYS A 42 -1.73 20.21 2.59
N LEU A 43 -1.66 19.88 3.88
CA LEU A 43 -0.40 19.78 4.62
C LEU A 43 0.36 18.47 4.31
N SER A 44 -0.33 17.42 3.84
CA SER A 44 0.24 16.08 3.66
C SER A 44 1.52 16.04 2.83
N ALA A 45 1.56 16.72 1.67
CA ALA A 45 2.74 16.69 0.80
C ALA A 45 4.03 17.16 1.52
N GLY A 46 3.93 18.22 2.31
CA GLY A 46 5.04 18.73 3.09
C GLY A 46 5.43 17.85 4.27
N LEU A 47 4.44 17.22 4.91
CA LEU A 47 4.67 16.32 6.03
C LEU A 47 5.30 14.99 5.57
N ILE A 48 4.87 14.47 4.43
CA ILE A 48 5.48 13.30 3.77
C ILE A 48 6.95 13.58 3.42
N GLN A 49 7.25 14.77 2.90
CA GLN A 49 8.64 15.15 2.62
C GLN A 49 9.51 15.15 3.89
N ARG A 50 8.97 15.65 5.02
CA ARG A 50 9.69 15.62 6.30
C ARG A 50 9.92 14.21 6.81
N ASP A 51 8.92 13.33 6.70
CA ASP A 51 9.07 11.92 7.03
C ASP A 51 10.16 11.28 6.16
N LEU A 52 10.27 11.65 4.88
CA LEU A 52 11.31 11.13 3.99
C LEU A 52 12.72 11.57 4.43
N GLU A 53 12.89 12.85 4.76
CA GLU A 53 14.14 13.39 5.31
C GLU A 53 14.49 12.74 6.67
N GLN A 54 13.49 12.43 7.48
CA GLN A 54 13.69 11.72 8.75
C GLN A 54 14.09 10.26 8.53
N LEU A 55 13.45 9.57 7.58
CA LEU A 55 13.81 8.20 7.21
C LEU A 55 15.26 8.13 6.71
N GLN A 56 15.69 9.09 5.88
CA GLN A 56 17.06 9.18 5.40
C GLN A 56 18.06 9.32 6.55
N ARG A 57 17.82 10.26 7.48
CA ARG A 57 18.66 10.44 8.68
C ARG A 57 18.72 9.19 9.57
N ARG A 58 17.59 8.49 9.73
CA ARG A 58 17.54 7.24 10.51
C ARG A 58 18.33 6.12 9.83
N ASN A 59 18.25 6.01 8.51
CA ASN A 59 19.05 5.05 7.75
C ASN A 59 20.56 5.33 7.88
N GLU A 60 20.99 6.59 7.82
CA GLU A 60 22.38 6.98 8.04
C GLU A 60 22.86 6.69 9.47
N THR A 61 22.02 6.95 10.48
CA THR A 61 22.36 6.70 11.89
C THR A 61 22.44 5.20 12.19
N ALA A 62 21.53 4.40 11.64
CA ALA A 62 21.56 2.94 11.75
C ALA A 62 22.80 2.33 11.05
N GLU A 63 23.32 2.98 10.01
CA GLU A 63 24.60 2.61 9.40
C GLU A 63 25.81 2.88 10.33
N GLN A 64 25.70 3.86 11.25
CA GLN A 64 26.78 4.24 12.18
C GLN A 64 26.72 3.51 13.54
N GLN A 65 25.54 3.09 13.98
CA GLN A 65 25.36 2.36 15.24
C GLN A 65 25.17 0.85 14.98
N GLN A 66 26.28 0.12 15.02
CA GLN A 66 26.27 -1.35 15.15
C GLN A 66 25.95 -1.72 16.60
N LYS A 67 24.68 -1.72 17.02
CA LYS A 67 24.15 -2.63 18.06
C LYS A 67 22.70 -2.39 18.44
N ASN A 68 22.12 -3.52 18.83
CA ASN A 68 20.96 -3.76 19.67
C ASN A 68 19.57 -3.74 19.03
N SER A 69 18.90 -4.87 19.28
CA SER A 69 17.50 -5.18 19.09
C SER A 69 16.62 -4.32 20.00
N GLU A 70 16.60 -3.02 19.78
CA GLU A 70 15.56 -2.17 20.34
C GLU A 70 14.32 -2.26 19.44
N GLU A 71 13.14 -2.26 20.05
CA GLU A 71 11.87 -2.20 19.34
C GLU A 71 11.91 -1.07 18.31
N VAL A 72 11.38 -1.34 17.12
CA VAL A 72 11.34 -0.34 16.06
C VAL A 72 10.44 0.81 16.54
N ASP A 73 11.07 1.88 17.05
CA ASP A 73 10.38 3.13 17.34
C ASP A 73 9.78 3.65 16.04
N ASP A 74 8.47 3.50 15.92
CA ASP A 74 7.64 3.97 14.82
C ASP A 74 6.83 5.22 15.21
N SER A 75 7.13 5.83 16.37
CA SER A 75 6.40 7.03 16.82
C SER A 75 6.71 8.29 16.01
N TRP A 76 7.76 8.25 15.19
CA TRP A 76 8.30 9.42 14.50
C TRP A 76 7.51 9.85 13.27
N HIS A 77 6.76 8.94 12.64
CA HIS A 77 6.19 9.17 11.32
C HIS A 77 4.83 9.90 11.39
N LEU A 78 4.44 10.57 10.31
CA LEU A 78 3.23 11.38 10.19
C LEU A 78 1.96 10.71 10.71
N LEU A 79 1.70 9.46 10.33
CA LEU A 79 0.46 8.78 10.73
C LEU A 79 0.33 8.57 12.24
N GLN A 80 1.42 8.66 13.01
CA GLN A 80 1.33 8.57 14.46
C GLN A 80 0.53 9.74 15.05
N ARG A 81 0.55 10.92 14.40
CA ARG A 81 -0.28 12.06 14.79
C ARG A 81 -1.78 11.76 14.66
N PHE A 82 -2.17 10.84 13.77
CA PHE A 82 -3.56 10.43 13.58
C PHE A 82 -4.02 9.40 14.61
N LYS A 83 -3.09 8.74 15.33
CA LYS A 83 -3.39 7.59 16.20
C LYS A 83 -4.49 7.89 17.22
N ILE A 84 -4.34 8.96 18.00
CA ILE A 84 -5.33 9.35 19.03
C ILE A 84 -6.72 9.45 18.40
N LYS A 85 -6.82 10.15 17.27
CA LYS A 85 -8.11 10.39 16.63
C LYS A 85 -8.69 9.13 15.98
N VAL A 86 -7.86 8.24 15.43
CA VAL A 86 -8.31 6.94 14.91
C VAL A 86 -8.82 6.06 16.05
N ASP A 87 -8.07 6.00 17.16
CA ASP A 87 -8.38 5.19 18.34
C ASP A 87 -9.71 5.62 18.98
N GLU A 88 -10.06 6.91 18.96
CA GLU A 88 -11.38 7.39 19.40
C GLU A 88 -12.56 6.75 18.66
N PHE A 89 -12.40 6.35 17.39
CA PHE A 89 -13.46 5.69 16.62
C PHE A 89 -13.50 4.18 16.82
N LEU A 90 -12.42 3.57 17.32
CA LEU A 90 -12.29 2.10 17.35
C LEU A 90 -13.34 1.38 18.19
N PRO A 91 -13.74 1.84 19.39
CA PRO A 91 -14.78 1.15 20.16
C PRO A 91 -16.10 1.10 19.39
N ALA A 92 -16.56 2.24 18.88
CA ALA A 92 -17.81 2.34 18.15
C ALA A 92 -17.80 1.54 16.84
N LEU A 93 -16.65 1.50 16.13
CA LEU A 93 -16.52 0.70 14.92
C LEU A 93 -16.43 -0.79 15.23
N SER A 94 -15.74 -1.18 16.30
CA SER A 94 -15.66 -2.57 16.77
C SER A 94 -17.07 -3.09 17.06
N ASP A 95 -17.83 -2.39 17.91
CA ASP A 95 -19.22 -2.72 18.21
C ASP A 95 -20.09 -2.80 16.96
N PHE A 96 -19.88 -1.88 16.02
CA PHE A 96 -20.60 -1.85 14.75
C PHE A 96 -20.31 -3.08 13.87
N VAL A 97 -19.13 -3.69 13.96
CA VAL A 97 -18.76 -4.84 13.11
C VAL A 97 -18.77 -6.20 13.83
N THR A 98 -18.93 -6.23 15.16
CA THR A 98 -18.84 -7.46 15.98
C THR A 98 -19.68 -8.62 15.44
N GLU A 99 -20.92 -8.36 15.03
CA GLU A 99 -21.84 -9.41 14.53
C GLU A 99 -21.95 -9.45 13.00
N PHE A 100 -21.12 -8.67 12.29
CA PHE A 100 -21.21 -8.57 10.84
C PHE A 100 -20.66 -9.82 10.15
N ASN A 101 -21.49 -10.45 9.31
CA ASN A 101 -21.17 -11.76 8.71
C ASN A 101 -21.27 -11.80 7.17
N TYR A 102 -21.21 -10.64 6.50
CA TYR A 102 -21.24 -10.47 5.03
C TYR A 102 -22.48 -11.07 4.33
N LYS A 103 -23.42 -11.63 5.08
CA LYS A 103 -24.76 -11.94 4.60
C LYS A 103 -25.69 -10.86 5.10
N ILE A 104 -26.57 -10.44 4.22
CA ILE A 104 -27.65 -9.55 4.60
C ILE A 104 -28.87 -10.42 4.80
N ASN A 105 -29.41 -10.39 6.01
CA ASN A 105 -30.67 -11.04 6.31
C ASN A 105 -31.81 -10.09 5.96
N GLU A 106 -32.98 -10.62 5.59
CA GLU A 106 -34.17 -9.79 5.30
C GLU A 106 -34.64 -8.98 6.52
N THR A 107 -34.17 -9.34 7.72
CA THR A 107 -34.45 -8.70 9.01
C THR A 107 -33.49 -7.57 9.39
N ASP A 108 -32.59 -7.11 8.51
CA ASP A 108 -31.77 -5.92 8.75
C ASP A 108 -32.64 -4.65 8.64
N VAL A 109 -33.47 -4.39 9.67
CA VAL A 109 -34.51 -3.35 9.65
C VAL A 109 -33.92 -1.94 9.72
N VAL A 110 -32.75 -1.77 10.35
CA VAL A 110 -32.10 -0.45 10.52
C VAL A 110 -30.92 -0.31 9.54
N PRO A 111 -30.91 0.72 8.67
CA PRO A 111 -29.78 1.01 7.78
C PRO A 111 -28.46 1.10 8.55
N ALA A 112 -27.40 0.51 8.01
CA ALA A 112 -26.09 0.47 8.65
C ALA A 112 -25.53 1.86 9.04
N VAL A 113 -25.80 2.88 8.21
CA VAL A 113 -25.42 4.27 8.48
C VAL A 113 -26.12 4.83 9.73
N GLU A 114 -27.35 4.41 10.00
CA GLU A 114 -28.10 4.84 11.20
C GLU A 114 -27.55 4.16 12.46
N GLN A 115 -27.18 2.87 12.36
CA GLN A 115 -26.57 2.12 13.48
C GLN A 115 -25.26 2.78 13.96
N LEU A 116 -24.38 3.17 13.04
CA LEU A 116 -23.12 3.84 13.39
C LEU A 116 -23.31 5.34 13.70
N GLY A 117 -24.37 5.94 13.14
CA GLY A 117 -24.64 7.37 13.12
C GLY A 117 -24.04 8.04 11.89
N LYS A 118 -24.85 8.83 11.17
CA LYS A 118 -24.45 9.48 9.91
C LYS A 118 -23.21 10.37 10.06
N ASP A 119 -23.18 11.25 11.06
CA ASP A 119 -22.05 12.16 11.26
C ASP A 119 -20.77 11.42 11.66
N ARG A 120 -20.89 10.37 12.49
CA ARG A 120 -19.77 9.51 12.87
C ARG A 120 -19.22 8.75 11.67
N SER A 121 -20.11 8.19 10.85
CA SER A 121 -19.76 7.51 9.60
C SER A 121 -18.97 8.45 8.69
N VAL A 122 -19.48 9.65 8.42
CA VAL A 122 -18.80 10.63 7.57
C VAL A 122 -17.44 11.06 8.16
N ALA A 123 -17.37 11.31 9.47
CA ALA A 123 -16.12 11.71 10.13
C ALA A 123 -15.04 10.62 10.04
N CYS A 124 -15.42 9.36 10.28
CA CYS A 124 -14.54 8.21 10.15
C CYS A 124 -14.04 8.04 8.70
N LEU A 125 -14.96 8.10 7.73
CA LEU A 125 -14.63 7.98 6.30
C LEU A 125 -13.69 9.13 5.85
N LEU A 126 -13.91 10.37 6.30
CA LEU A 126 -13.02 11.50 6.01
C LEU A 126 -11.63 11.34 6.63
N LEU A 127 -11.54 10.82 7.86
CA LEU A 127 -10.27 10.58 8.53
C LEU A 127 -9.44 9.54 7.76
N TRP A 128 -10.06 8.42 7.37
CA TRP A 128 -9.41 7.38 6.58
C TRP A 128 -9.10 7.79 5.15
N ASP A 129 -9.92 8.65 4.53
CA ASP A 129 -9.59 9.26 3.25
C ASP A 129 -8.29 10.08 3.32
N CYS A 130 -8.09 10.85 4.41
CA CYS A 130 -6.84 11.58 4.63
C CYS A 130 -5.65 10.64 4.79
N ILE A 131 -5.81 9.53 5.52
CA ILE A 131 -4.74 8.52 5.73
C ILE A 131 -4.39 7.83 4.40
N LEU A 132 -5.38 7.41 3.62
CA LEU A 132 -5.17 6.77 2.32
C LEU A 132 -4.54 7.73 1.31
N GLU A 133 -4.93 9.00 1.32
CA GLU A 133 -4.31 10.06 0.51
C GLU A 133 -2.83 10.27 0.87
N ILE A 134 -2.51 10.24 2.17
CA ILE A 134 -1.11 10.29 2.65
C ILE A 134 -0.34 9.08 2.09
N CYS A 135 -0.88 7.87 2.22
CA CYS A 135 -0.27 6.67 1.66
C CYS A 135 -0.09 6.73 0.14
N ALA A 136 -1.07 7.28 -0.58
CA ALA A 136 -1.05 7.44 -2.03
C ALA A 136 0.08 8.37 -2.49
N LYS A 137 0.30 9.47 -1.76
CA LYS A 137 1.33 10.47 -2.05
C LYS A 137 2.73 10.08 -1.58
N SER A 138 2.85 9.13 -0.66
CA SER A 138 4.14 8.69 -0.15
C SER A 138 4.91 7.81 -1.13
N PRO A 139 6.25 7.94 -1.21
CA PRO A 139 7.13 6.96 -1.83
C PRO A 139 6.96 5.56 -1.23
N SER A 140 7.43 4.53 -1.95
CA SER A 140 7.33 3.11 -1.57
C SER A 140 7.83 2.81 -0.15
N GLU A 141 8.96 3.40 0.23
CA GLU A 141 9.66 3.18 1.48
C GLU A 141 8.82 3.69 2.67
N LEU A 142 8.28 4.91 2.56
CA LEU A 142 7.38 5.48 3.56
C LEU A 142 6.02 4.77 3.59
N ARG A 143 5.49 4.41 2.41
CA ARG A 143 4.22 3.69 2.32
C ARG A 143 4.30 2.33 3.00
N SER A 144 5.45 1.65 2.93
CA SER A 144 5.71 0.40 3.66
C SER A 144 5.63 0.60 5.17
N ILE A 145 6.23 1.68 5.70
CA ILE A 145 6.17 2.05 7.12
C ILE A 145 4.72 2.34 7.54
N TYR A 146 4.00 3.14 6.76
CA TYR A 146 2.60 3.46 7.03
C TYR A 146 1.69 2.22 7.01
N ALA A 147 1.90 1.31 6.05
CA ALA A 147 1.19 0.04 6.00
C ALA A 147 1.49 -0.84 7.21
N SER A 148 2.75 -0.88 7.66
CA SER A 148 3.16 -1.58 8.88
C SER A 148 2.42 -1.01 10.10
N TRP A 149 2.36 0.32 10.24
CA TRP A 149 1.61 0.99 11.30
C TRP A 149 0.12 0.59 11.31
N ILE A 150 -0.53 0.55 10.15
CA ILE A 150 -1.93 0.10 10.04
C ILE A 150 -2.08 -1.34 10.55
N THR A 151 -1.25 -2.26 10.03
CA THR A 151 -1.36 -3.69 10.36
C THR A 151 -0.97 -4.03 11.79
N ARG A 152 -0.02 -3.29 12.39
CA ARG A 152 0.42 -3.51 13.78
C ARG A 152 -0.65 -3.08 14.78
N ASN A 153 -1.41 -2.04 14.46
CA ASN A 153 -2.53 -1.59 15.28
C ASN A 153 -3.85 -2.30 14.92
N HIS A 154 -3.85 -3.25 13.99
CA HIS A 154 -5.02 -4.02 13.55
C HIS A 154 -6.19 -3.18 13.02
N TYR A 155 -5.93 -1.95 12.54
CA TYR A 155 -7.01 -1.07 12.10
C TYR A 155 -7.77 -1.63 10.89
N GLU A 156 -7.11 -2.41 10.04
CA GLU A 156 -7.74 -3.06 8.88
C GLU A 156 -8.80 -4.08 9.28
N GLN A 157 -8.69 -4.68 10.47
CA GLN A 157 -9.65 -5.67 10.99
C GLN A 157 -10.99 -5.06 11.34
N VAL A 158 -11.02 -3.75 11.61
CA VAL A 158 -12.24 -3.01 11.97
C VAL A 158 -12.71 -2.16 10.79
N LEU A 159 -11.79 -1.44 10.14
CA LEU A 159 -12.11 -0.57 9.02
C LEU A 159 -12.71 -1.33 7.84
N LEU A 160 -12.07 -2.40 7.36
CA LEU A 160 -12.52 -3.06 6.14
C LEU A 160 -13.91 -3.70 6.30
N PRO A 161 -14.23 -4.42 7.39
CA PRO A 161 -15.60 -4.86 7.64
C PRO A 161 -16.59 -3.70 7.78
N ALA A 162 -16.21 -2.60 8.44
CA ALA A 162 -17.09 -1.43 8.57
C ALA A 162 -17.41 -0.81 7.22
N LEU A 163 -16.44 -0.72 6.31
CA LEU A 163 -16.68 -0.27 4.94
C LEU A 163 -17.69 -1.17 4.24
N PHE A 164 -17.52 -2.50 4.29
CA PHE A 164 -18.47 -3.44 3.69
C PHE A 164 -19.87 -3.34 4.31
N LYS A 165 -19.98 -3.19 5.63
CA LYS A 165 -21.28 -3.03 6.31
C LYS A 165 -21.95 -1.71 5.93
N LEU A 166 -21.19 -0.65 5.64
CA LEU A 166 -21.70 0.65 5.18
C LEU A 166 -22.06 0.68 3.68
N MET A 167 -21.60 -0.28 2.87
CA MET A 167 -21.94 -0.32 1.44
C MET A 167 -23.43 -0.60 1.23
N PRO A 168 -24.00 -0.24 0.05
CA PRO A 168 -25.36 -0.63 -0.29
C PRO A 168 -25.56 -2.14 -0.21
N ASN A 169 -26.69 -2.53 0.37
CA ASN A 169 -27.03 -3.92 0.63
C ASN A 169 -27.06 -4.77 -0.65
N GLU A 170 -27.40 -4.17 -1.78
CA GLU A 170 -27.48 -4.82 -3.09
C GLU A 170 -26.14 -5.39 -3.54
N ILE A 171 -25.03 -4.78 -3.11
CA ILE A 171 -23.66 -5.21 -3.45
C ILE A 171 -23.33 -6.55 -2.79
N LEU A 172 -23.80 -6.74 -1.55
CA LEU A 172 -23.58 -7.97 -0.77
C LEU A 172 -24.65 -9.03 -1.05
N LYS A 173 -25.91 -8.63 -1.32
CA LYS A 173 -27.01 -9.55 -1.66
C LYS A 173 -26.80 -10.24 -3.01
N ASN A 174 -26.36 -9.48 -4.02
CA ASN A 174 -26.15 -10.01 -5.36
C ASN A 174 -24.83 -9.50 -5.96
N PRO A 175 -23.70 -10.07 -5.51
CA PRO A 175 -22.38 -9.68 -6.02
C PRO A 175 -22.23 -9.88 -7.54
N ASP A 176 -23.00 -10.81 -8.13
CA ASP A 176 -23.00 -11.08 -9.58
C ASP A 176 -23.61 -9.95 -10.41
N SER A 177 -24.71 -9.36 -9.92
CA SER A 177 -25.35 -8.21 -10.57
C SER A 177 -24.61 -6.90 -10.35
N GLY A 178 -23.63 -6.90 -9.44
CA GLY A 178 -22.73 -5.78 -9.15
C GLY A 178 -21.99 -5.23 -10.37
N ALA A 179 -21.85 -5.98 -11.47
CA ALA A 179 -21.21 -5.47 -12.69
C ALA A 179 -21.92 -4.25 -13.32
N ILE A 180 -23.25 -4.14 -13.17
CA ILE A 180 -24.05 -3.10 -13.84
C ILE A 180 -23.94 -1.74 -13.12
N TYR A 181 -23.99 -1.75 -11.79
CA TYR A 181 -23.98 -0.55 -10.95
C TYR A 181 -22.68 -0.38 -10.14
N GLY A 182 -21.84 -1.41 -10.07
CA GLY A 182 -20.59 -1.40 -9.32
C GLY A 182 -19.57 -0.44 -9.91
N GLN A 183 -19.44 -0.33 -11.23
CA GLN A 183 -18.45 0.58 -11.82
C GLN A 183 -18.70 2.04 -11.42
N THR A 184 -19.96 2.50 -11.40
CA THR A 184 -20.29 3.86 -10.97
C THR A 184 -20.22 4.02 -9.44
N MET A 185 -20.58 2.98 -8.68
CA MET A 185 -20.53 2.96 -7.22
C MET A 185 -19.12 2.87 -6.64
N PHE A 186 -18.16 2.25 -7.33
CA PHE A 186 -16.78 2.10 -6.88
C PHE A 186 -15.79 3.03 -7.61
N ALA A 187 -16.25 3.78 -8.61
CA ALA A 187 -15.42 4.78 -9.27
C ALA A 187 -14.75 5.75 -8.27
N LYS A 188 -13.58 6.26 -8.65
CA LYS A 188 -12.86 7.27 -7.87
C LYS A 188 -13.74 8.50 -7.67
N LEU A 189 -13.78 9.02 -6.44
CA LEU A 189 -14.37 10.31 -6.11
C LEU A 189 -13.27 11.37 -6.09
N GLU A 190 -13.53 12.50 -6.74
CA GLU A 190 -12.67 13.67 -6.64
C GLU A 190 -13.03 14.50 -5.41
N TRP A 191 -12.09 15.33 -4.94
CA TRP A 191 -12.28 16.12 -3.71
C TRP A 191 -13.51 17.03 -3.75
N ASN A 192 -13.89 17.53 -4.92
CA ASN A 192 -15.10 18.32 -5.12
C ASN A 192 -16.40 17.53 -4.89
N GLN A 193 -16.39 16.22 -5.17
CA GLN A 193 -17.49 15.31 -4.89
C GLN A 193 -17.50 14.91 -3.41
N ILE A 194 -16.34 14.70 -2.81
CA ILE A 194 -16.18 14.37 -1.37
C ILE A 194 -16.73 15.50 -0.48
N LYS A 195 -16.47 16.76 -0.83
CA LYS A 195 -16.99 17.92 -0.08
C LYS A 195 -18.50 18.17 -0.29
N SER A 196 -19.15 17.46 -1.20
CA SER A 196 -20.56 17.68 -1.50
C SER A 196 -21.44 17.20 -0.36
N ALA A 197 -22.42 18.02 0.05
CA ALA A 197 -23.43 17.62 1.04
C ALA A 197 -24.35 16.49 0.54
N THR A 198 -24.38 16.24 -0.78
CA THR A 198 -25.19 15.19 -1.40
C THR A 198 -24.50 13.83 -1.43
N LEU A 199 -23.20 13.76 -1.07
CA LEU A 199 -22.49 12.48 -1.04
C LEU A 199 -23.03 11.60 0.07
N LYS A 200 -23.52 10.42 -0.34
CA LYS A 200 -24.01 9.39 0.57
C LYS A 200 -22.85 8.61 1.20
N PRO A 201 -22.85 8.34 2.52
CA PRO A 201 -21.80 7.56 3.20
C PRO A 201 -21.53 6.21 2.55
N GLU A 202 -22.57 5.56 2.03
CA GLU A 202 -22.50 4.25 1.37
C GLU A 202 -21.63 4.32 0.10
N ARG A 203 -21.82 5.36 -0.72
CA ARG A 203 -20.99 5.61 -1.91
C ARG A 203 -19.54 5.94 -1.55
N TYR A 204 -19.35 6.64 -0.44
CA TYR A 204 -18.04 6.99 0.06
C TYR A 204 -17.30 5.76 0.63
N ALA A 205 -18.01 4.84 1.28
CA ALA A 205 -17.45 3.57 1.72
C ALA A 205 -16.94 2.72 0.54
N CYS A 206 -17.70 2.62 -0.56
CA CYS A 206 -17.25 1.98 -1.81
C CYS A 206 -15.98 2.63 -2.38
N HIS A 207 -15.91 3.96 -2.35
CA HIS A 207 -14.72 4.70 -2.79
C HIS A 207 -13.51 4.35 -1.94
N LEU A 208 -13.62 4.41 -0.60
CA LEU A 208 -12.51 4.11 0.30
C LEU A 208 -12.03 2.67 0.16
N TYR A 209 -12.94 1.71 0.00
CA TYR A 209 -12.55 0.32 -0.27
C TYR A 209 -11.69 0.21 -1.54
N THR A 210 -12.10 0.90 -2.61
CA THR A 210 -11.34 0.99 -3.86
C THR A 210 -9.97 1.64 -3.66
N GLN A 211 -9.89 2.72 -2.86
CA GLN A 211 -8.61 3.38 -2.56
C GLN A 211 -7.72 2.50 -1.66
N SER A 212 -8.29 1.74 -0.71
CA SER A 212 -7.55 0.77 0.11
C SER A 212 -6.94 -0.33 -0.76
N LEU A 213 -7.71 -0.89 -1.70
CA LEU A 213 -7.18 -1.85 -2.68
C LEU A 213 -6.07 -1.24 -3.55
N ARG A 214 -6.25 0.01 -3.99
CA ARG A 214 -5.29 0.71 -4.86
C ARG A 214 -3.96 1.00 -4.20
N PHE A 215 -3.99 1.58 -2.99
CA PHE A 215 -2.79 2.12 -2.35
C PHE A 215 -2.23 1.25 -1.24
N LEU A 216 -3.01 0.31 -0.71
CA LEU A 216 -2.60 -0.60 0.35
C LEU A 216 -2.97 -2.07 0.03
N PRO A 217 -2.72 -2.58 -1.19
CA PRO A 217 -3.15 -3.93 -1.59
C PRO A 217 -2.58 -5.04 -0.70
N ALA A 218 -1.36 -4.89 -0.17
CA ALA A 218 -0.78 -5.90 0.72
C ALA A 218 -1.49 -5.95 2.09
N VAL A 219 -1.93 -4.80 2.61
CA VAL A 219 -2.73 -4.73 3.84
C VAL A 219 -4.08 -5.41 3.63
N VAL A 220 -4.77 -5.08 2.54
CA VAL A 220 -6.08 -5.66 2.24
C VAL A 220 -5.96 -7.17 1.94
N ARG A 221 -4.92 -7.61 1.22
CA ARG A 221 -4.64 -9.05 1.00
C ARG A 221 -4.41 -9.79 2.30
N ARG A 222 -3.62 -9.22 3.23
CA ARG A 222 -3.37 -9.83 4.54
C ARG A 222 -4.68 -10.02 5.31
N TRP A 223 -5.52 -9.00 5.35
CA TRP A 223 -6.85 -9.09 5.96
C TRP A 223 -7.72 -10.14 5.27
N TRP A 224 -7.82 -10.10 3.94
CA TRP A 224 -8.64 -11.01 3.15
C TRP A 224 -8.24 -12.48 3.34
N ASN A 225 -6.94 -12.77 3.38
CA ASN A 225 -6.42 -14.11 3.65
C ASN A 225 -6.67 -14.58 5.10
N GLY A 226 -6.88 -13.64 6.04
CA GLY A 226 -7.23 -13.94 7.42
C GLY A 226 -8.73 -14.17 7.65
N LEU A 227 -9.58 -13.89 6.66
CA LEU A 227 -11.01 -14.15 6.74
C LEU A 227 -11.29 -15.65 6.64
N ASN A 228 -12.42 -16.08 7.20
CA ASN A 228 -12.94 -17.42 6.92
C ASN A 228 -13.28 -17.55 5.41
N HIS A 229 -13.26 -18.79 4.91
CA HIS A 229 -13.46 -19.09 3.49
C HIS A 229 -14.73 -18.46 2.90
N ARG A 230 -15.83 -18.42 3.67
CA ARG A 230 -17.11 -17.87 3.23
C ARG A 230 -17.04 -16.36 3.02
N HIS A 231 -16.51 -15.62 4.00
CA HIS A 231 -16.37 -14.16 3.92
C HIS A 231 -15.36 -13.79 2.82
N ALA A 232 -14.24 -14.51 2.73
CA ALA A 232 -13.24 -14.30 1.68
C ALA A 232 -13.85 -14.48 0.28
N ALA A 233 -14.72 -15.47 0.07
CA ALA A 233 -15.39 -15.69 -1.20
C ALA A 233 -16.30 -14.51 -1.59
N ILE A 234 -17.09 -13.98 -0.66
CA ILE A 234 -17.97 -12.82 -0.90
C ILE A 234 -17.15 -11.58 -1.25
N VAL A 235 -16.14 -11.26 -0.43
CA VAL A 235 -15.22 -10.12 -0.66
C VAL A 235 -14.52 -10.26 -2.01
N GLY A 236 -14.03 -11.46 -2.34
CA GLY A 236 -13.37 -11.75 -3.61
C GLY A 236 -14.31 -11.54 -4.82
N LYS A 237 -15.57 -11.94 -4.68
CA LYS A 237 -16.61 -11.78 -5.72
C LYS A 237 -16.98 -10.32 -5.95
N VAL A 238 -17.22 -9.56 -4.87
CA VAL A 238 -17.48 -8.12 -4.94
C VAL A 238 -16.31 -7.39 -5.59
N THR A 239 -15.07 -7.73 -5.19
CA THR A 239 -13.87 -7.12 -5.78
C THR A 239 -13.78 -7.42 -7.27
N SER A 240 -13.93 -8.68 -7.66
CA SER A 240 -13.83 -9.11 -9.05
C SER A 240 -14.85 -8.43 -9.96
N ASN A 241 -16.10 -8.35 -9.51
CA ASN A 241 -17.21 -7.88 -10.32
C ASN A 241 -17.38 -6.35 -10.32
N CYS A 242 -16.96 -5.66 -9.25
CA CYS A 242 -17.23 -4.23 -9.08
C CYS A 242 -15.99 -3.34 -9.14
N VAL A 243 -14.80 -3.86 -8.81
CA VAL A 243 -13.61 -3.02 -8.54
C VAL A 243 -12.42 -3.39 -9.44
N SER A 244 -12.17 -4.67 -9.68
CA SER A 244 -10.97 -5.14 -10.38
C SER A 244 -10.83 -4.58 -11.79
N SER A 245 -11.92 -4.44 -12.54
CA SER A 245 -11.86 -3.86 -13.89
C SER A 245 -11.37 -2.41 -13.88
N LEU A 246 -11.84 -1.60 -12.92
CA LEU A 246 -11.43 -0.20 -12.75
C LEU A 246 -9.94 -0.11 -12.41
N LEU A 247 -9.48 -0.93 -11.46
CA LEU A 247 -8.07 -0.93 -11.05
C LEU A 247 -7.13 -1.45 -12.15
N CYS A 248 -7.52 -2.50 -12.87
CA CYS A 248 -6.74 -2.99 -14.01
C CYS A 248 -6.65 -1.94 -15.12
N GLN A 249 -7.75 -1.25 -15.44
CA GLN A 249 -7.75 -0.17 -16.44
C GLN A 249 -6.80 0.95 -16.05
N ASP A 250 -6.83 1.40 -14.80
CA ASP A 250 -5.92 2.44 -14.29
C ASP A 250 -4.44 2.02 -14.37
N GLU A 251 -4.12 0.78 -13.99
CA GLU A 251 -2.75 0.23 -14.09
C GLU A 251 -2.29 0.18 -15.55
N PHE A 252 -3.12 -0.35 -16.44
CA PHE A 252 -2.81 -0.46 -17.87
C PHE A 252 -2.64 0.91 -18.54
N GLN A 253 -3.51 1.87 -18.22
CA GLN A 253 -3.42 3.23 -18.74
C GLN A 253 -2.12 3.90 -18.28
N SER A 254 -1.77 3.78 -16.99
CA SER A 254 -0.51 4.30 -16.43
C SER A 254 0.72 3.69 -17.12
N LEU A 255 0.70 2.39 -17.44
CA LEU A 255 1.77 1.73 -18.18
C LEU A 255 1.89 2.25 -19.62
N ILE A 256 0.77 2.42 -20.32
CA ILE A 256 0.73 2.92 -21.70
C ILE A 256 1.32 4.34 -21.78
N GLU A 257 1.03 5.20 -20.82
CA GLU A 257 1.54 6.58 -20.75
C GLU A 257 3.05 6.67 -20.47
N ARG A 258 3.64 5.61 -19.91
CA ARG A 258 5.05 5.59 -19.49
C ARG A 258 5.94 4.74 -20.38
N LYS A 259 5.37 3.87 -21.23
CA LYS A 259 6.11 2.88 -22.03
C LYS A 259 7.22 3.48 -22.90
N ASP A 260 7.01 4.67 -23.46
CA ASP A 260 7.95 5.30 -24.43
C ASP A 260 9.12 6.04 -23.75
N LYS A 261 9.16 6.08 -22.40
CA LYS A 261 10.14 6.84 -21.63
C LYS A 261 11.23 5.96 -21.02
N GLN A 262 11.43 4.73 -21.51
CA GLN A 262 12.26 3.74 -20.83
C GLN A 262 13.40 3.25 -21.72
N ASP A 263 14.61 3.69 -21.40
CA ASP A 263 15.84 3.16 -22.01
C ASP A 263 15.99 1.68 -21.64
N ASN A 264 16.37 0.82 -22.60
CA ASN A 264 16.59 -0.61 -22.39
C ASN A 264 15.37 -1.45 -21.97
N MET A 265 14.15 -0.88 -21.84
CA MET A 265 12.94 -1.63 -21.47
C MET A 265 11.74 -1.25 -22.34
N GLN A 266 11.12 -2.24 -22.96
CA GLN A 266 9.89 -2.09 -23.74
C GLN A 266 8.72 -2.74 -23.02
N ILE A 267 7.56 -2.07 -22.99
CA ILE A 267 6.33 -2.57 -22.34
C ILE A 267 5.21 -2.69 -23.37
N LYS A 268 4.53 -3.83 -23.38
CA LYS A 268 3.31 -4.08 -24.15
C LYS A 268 2.18 -4.48 -23.21
N VAL A 269 1.00 -3.90 -23.43
CA VAL A 269 -0.18 -4.14 -22.60
C VAL A 269 -1.26 -4.85 -23.41
N HIS A 270 -1.73 -5.97 -22.89
CA HIS A 270 -2.82 -6.78 -23.45
C HIS A 270 -4.01 -6.72 -22.49
N ALA A 271 -4.74 -5.60 -22.49
CA ALA A 271 -5.79 -5.30 -21.52
C ALA A 271 -6.90 -6.35 -21.47
N ALA A 272 -7.32 -6.89 -22.63
CA ALA A 272 -8.34 -7.93 -22.72
C ALA A 272 -7.93 -9.24 -22.03
N ALA A 273 -6.63 -9.58 -22.08
CA ALA A 273 -6.07 -10.75 -21.40
C ALA A 273 -5.59 -10.44 -19.96
N ARG A 274 -5.80 -9.21 -19.48
CA ARG A 274 -5.24 -8.69 -18.22
C ARG A 274 -3.73 -8.92 -18.08
N GLN A 275 -3.00 -8.84 -19.19
CA GLN A 275 -1.59 -9.20 -19.25
C GLN A 275 -0.70 -8.02 -19.65
N VAL A 276 0.49 -7.94 -19.06
CA VAL A 276 1.56 -7.01 -19.41
C VAL A 276 2.79 -7.82 -19.79
N MET A 277 3.37 -7.54 -20.94
CA MET A 277 4.65 -8.08 -21.38
C MET A 277 5.70 -6.98 -21.22
N ALA A 278 6.82 -7.31 -20.58
CA ALA A 278 7.97 -6.41 -20.48
C ALA A 278 9.22 -7.10 -21.01
N VAL A 279 10.00 -6.37 -21.81
CA VAL A 279 11.22 -6.85 -22.45
C VAL A 279 12.34 -5.89 -22.10
N TYR A 280 13.34 -6.38 -21.38
CA TYR A 280 14.59 -5.68 -21.12
C TYR A 280 15.65 -6.12 -22.15
N SER A 281 16.44 -5.19 -22.68
CA SER A 281 17.46 -5.46 -23.68
C SER A 281 18.67 -4.55 -23.50
N ILE A 282 19.86 -5.15 -23.40
CA ILE A 282 21.16 -4.47 -23.36
C ILE A 282 22.18 -5.30 -24.12
N ASP A 283 22.91 -4.68 -25.06
CA ASP A 283 23.82 -5.37 -25.99
C ASP A 283 23.17 -6.61 -26.64
N GLU A 284 23.75 -7.80 -26.48
CA GLU A 284 23.21 -9.08 -26.97
C GLU A 284 22.25 -9.77 -25.98
N ALA A 285 22.10 -9.24 -24.77
CA ALA A 285 21.30 -9.84 -23.72
C ALA A 285 19.85 -9.35 -23.75
N LYS A 286 18.90 -10.30 -23.78
CA LYS A 286 17.46 -10.03 -23.73
C LYS A 286 16.76 -10.81 -22.63
N VAL A 287 15.96 -10.11 -21.83
CA VAL A 287 15.13 -10.71 -20.75
C VAL A 287 13.67 -10.31 -20.96
N GLU A 288 12.79 -11.30 -21.06
CA GLU A 288 11.35 -11.11 -21.26
C GLU A 288 10.56 -11.67 -20.07
N LEU A 289 9.47 -11.00 -19.72
CA LEU A 289 8.51 -11.45 -18.71
C LEU A 289 7.07 -11.10 -19.08
N HIS A 290 6.14 -11.89 -18.55
CA HIS A 290 4.71 -11.70 -18.64
C HIS A 290 4.11 -11.59 -17.24
N ILE A 291 3.27 -10.59 -17.02
CA ILE A 291 2.55 -10.35 -15.77
C ILE A 291 1.07 -10.48 -16.07
N THR A 292 0.37 -11.39 -15.40
CA THR A 292 -1.07 -11.59 -15.56
C THR A 292 -1.80 -11.21 -14.28
N LEU A 293 -2.71 -10.24 -14.36
CA LEU A 293 -3.51 -9.79 -13.23
C LEU A 293 -4.73 -10.71 -13.04
N PRO A 294 -5.02 -11.16 -11.80
CA PRO A 294 -6.11 -12.09 -11.52
C PRO A 294 -7.49 -11.44 -11.70
N ASN A 295 -8.53 -12.28 -11.74
CA ASN A 295 -9.91 -11.82 -11.89
C ASN A 295 -10.38 -10.90 -10.76
N ASN A 296 -9.88 -11.12 -9.54
CA ASN A 296 -10.14 -10.35 -8.33
C ASN A 296 -8.95 -9.42 -7.95
N PHE A 297 -8.16 -8.95 -8.92
CA PHE A 297 -7.06 -8.02 -8.67
C PHE A 297 -7.52 -6.81 -7.83
N PRO A 298 -6.76 -6.39 -6.79
CA PRO A 298 -5.44 -6.88 -6.36
C PRO A 298 -5.47 -7.96 -5.25
N LEU A 299 -6.60 -8.61 -4.95
CA LEU A 299 -6.64 -9.62 -3.88
C LEU A 299 -5.91 -10.91 -4.26
N GLY A 300 -6.15 -11.42 -5.46
CA GLY A 300 -5.48 -12.61 -5.96
C GLY A 300 -3.98 -12.39 -6.15
N ALA A 301 -3.24 -13.50 -6.21
CA ALA A 301 -1.83 -13.47 -6.59
C ALA A 301 -1.68 -13.04 -8.05
N VAL A 302 -0.70 -12.17 -8.31
CA VAL A 302 -0.29 -11.80 -9.67
C VAL A 302 0.64 -12.88 -10.19
N THR A 303 0.34 -13.42 -11.38
CA THR A 303 1.19 -14.44 -12.00
C THR A 303 2.29 -13.74 -12.79
N VAL A 304 3.55 -14.11 -12.55
CA VAL A 304 4.70 -13.64 -13.33
C VAL A 304 5.37 -14.85 -13.97
N GLU A 305 5.55 -14.79 -15.28
CA GLU A 305 6.16 -15.84 -16.09
C GLU A 305 7.35 -15.28 -16.87
N GLY A 306 8.41 -16.08 -17.01
CA GLY A 306 9.57 -15.72 -17.83
C GLY A 306 9.33 -16.07 -19.29
N GLY A 307 9.69 -15.18 -20.20
CA GLY A 307 9.68 -15.43 -21.65
C GLY A 307 10.93 -16.16 -22.15
N LYS A 308 11.06 -16.27 -23.48
CA LYS A 308 12.25 -16.85 -24.13
C LYS A 308 13.48 -15.97 -23.88
N GLN A 309 14.56 -16.56 -23.37
CA GLN A 309 15.85 -15.88 -23.24
C GLN A 309 16.73 -16.12 -24.47
N ILE A 310 17.44 -15.08 -24.90
CA ILE A 310 18.49 -15.16 -25.91
C ILE A 310 19.73 -14.48 -25.30
N GLY A 311 20.86 -15.19 -25.25
CA GLY A 311 22.17 -14.57 -24.98
C GLY A 311 22.54 -14.23 -23.53
N GLY A 312 22.21 -15.05 -22.51
CA GLY A 312 22.71 -14.77 -21.14
C GLY A 312 22.58 -15.91 -20.13
N ARG A 313 23.45 -15.91 -19.10
CA ARG A 313 23.40 -16.80 -17.90
C ARG A 313 22.50 -16.25 -16.77
N LEU A 314 21.66 -15.26 -17.05
CA LEU A 314 20.73 -14.73 -16.04
C LEU A 314 19.67 -15.79 -15.75
N GLN A 315 19.63 -16.31 -14.51
CA GLN A 315 18.61 -17.26 -14.11
C GLN A 315 17.24 -16.58 -14.16
N SER A 316 16.48 -16.82 -15.23
CA SER A 316 15.11 -16.32 -15.45
C SER A 316 14.23 -16.49 -14.22
N ARG A 317 14.42 -17.62 -13.51
CA ARG A 317 13.69 -17.96 -12.29
C ARG A 317 13.88 -16.97 -11.14
N GLN A 318 15.10 -16.47 -10.89
CA GLN A 318 15.34 -15.53 -9.79
C GLN A 318 14.69 -14.17 -10.07
N VAL A 319 14.78 -13.73 -11.33
CA VAL A 319 14.20 -12.48 -11.81
C VAL A 319 12.67 -12.51 -11.71
N VAL A 320 12.04 -13.60 -12.16
CA VAL A 320 10.60 -13.83 -12.04
C VAL A 320 10.17 -13.89 -10.57
N MET A 321 10.93 -14.58 -9.73
CA MET A 321 10.63 -14.71 -8.30
C MET A 321 10.63 -13.35 -7.59
N GLN A 322 11.63 -12.50 -7.83
CA GLN A 322 11.71 -11.18 -7.21
C GLN A 322 10.53 -10.28 -7.56
N LEU A 323 10.17 -10.23 -8.85
CA LEU A 323 9.02 -9.44 -9.28
C LEU A 323 7.70 -10.02 -8.73
N SER A 324 7.57 -11.35 -8.68
CA SER A 324 6.40 -12.01 -8.07
C SER A 324 6.24 -11.64 -6.60
N ILE A 325 7.34 -11.66 -5.84
CA ILE A 325 7.36 -11.29 -4.42
C ILE A 325 6.95 -9.83 -4.26
N PHE A 326 7.51 -8.92 -5.06
CA PHE A 326 7.19 -7.50 -5.03
C PHE A 326 5.68 -7.27 -5.28
N LEU A 327 5.16 -7.76 -6.41
CA LEU A 327 3.77 -7.52 -6.82
C LEU A 327 2.74 -8.17 -5.88
N THR A 328 3.14 -9.22 -5.16
CA THR A 328 2.26 -9.92 -4.21
C THR A 328 2.30 -9.29 -2.82
N HIS A 329 3.48 -8.94 -2.31
CA HIS A 329 3.67 -8.59 -0.90
C HIS A 329 3.85 -7.11 -0.62
N GLN A 330 3.94 -6.25 -1.63
CA GLN A 330 4.13 -4.82 -1.45
C GLN A 330 2.92 -3.99 -1.86
N ASN A 331 2.92 -2.74 -1.38
CA ASN A 331 1.90 -1.72 -1.67
C ASN A 331 2.31 -0.84 -2.87
N GLY A 332 2.73 -1.47 -3.97
CA GLY A 332 3.20 -0.82 -5.19
C GLY A 332 2.36 -1.17 -6.41
N SER A 333 2.41 -0.30 -7.42
CA SER A 333 1.80 -0.53 -8.74
C SER A 333 2.60 -1.53 -9.57
N VAL A 334 2.02 -2.00 -10.68
CA VAL A 334 2.75 -2.85 -11.65
C VAL A 334 3.96 -2.08 -12.22
N TRP A 335 3.79 -0.78 -12.43
CA TRP A 335 4.87 0.11 -12.84
C TRP A 335 6.02 0.17 -11.83
N ASP A 336 5.73 0.29 -10.54
CA ASP A 336 6.76 0.33 -9.50
C ASP A 336 7.59 -0.95 -9.51
N GLY A 337 6.92 -2.11 -9.68
CA GLY A 337 7.57 -3.41 -9.82
C GLY A 337 8.46 -3.50 -11.05
N LEU A 338 7.96 -3.10 -12.22
CA LEU A 338 8.74 -3.07 -13.47
C LEU A 338 9.93 -2.09 -13.41
N SER A 339 9.74 -0.93 -12.77
CA SER A 339 10.80 0.06 -12.58
C SER A 339 11.90 -0.45 -11.67
N LEU A 340 11.55 -1.11 -10.55
CA LEU A 340 12.52 -1.74 -9.67
C LEU A 340 13.23 -2.91 -10.36
N TRP A 341 12.50 -3.70 -11.14
CA TRP A 341 13.04 -4.79 -11.94
C TRP A 341 14.09 -4.28 -12.94
N LYS A 342 13.75 -3.26 -13.73
CA LYS A 342 14.67 -2.60 -14.67
C LYS A 342 15.93 -2.09 -13.97
N ARG A 343 15.76 -1.32 -12.89
CA ARG A 343 16.89 -0.76 -12.13
C ARG A 343 17.80 -1.85 -11.57
N ASN A 344 17.24 -2.98 -11.13
CA ASN A 344 18.02 -4.12 -10.68
C ASN A 344 18.84 -4.74 -11.80
N LEU A 345 18.25 -4.90 -12.99
CA LEU A 345 18.98 -5.37 -14.17
C LEU A 345 20.08 -4.40 -14.57
N ASP A 346 19.78 -3.10 -14.69
CA ASP A 346 20.77 -2.06 -15.02
C ASP A 346 21.99 -2.15 -14.08
N ARG A 347 21.76 -2.14 -12.76
CA ARG A 347 22.86 -2.24 -11.77
C ARG A 347 23.62 -3.57 -11.86
N LYS A 348 22.94 -4.66 -12.17
CA LYS A 348 23.57 -5.97 -12.35
C LYS A 348 24.47 -6.01 -13.58
N PHE A 349 24.04 -5.40 -14.69
CA PHE A 349 24.86 -5.25 -15.89
C PHE A 349 26.01 -4.25 -15.71
N GLU A 350 25.87 -3.25 -14.84
CA GLU A 350 26.98 -2.39 -14.36
C GLU A 350 27.99 -3.13 -13.46
N GLY A 351 27.76 -4.40 -13.12
CA GLY A 351 28.65 -5.20 -12.29
C GLY A 351 28.46 -5.02 -10.77
N VAL A 352 27.37 -4.38 -10.33
CA VAL A 352 27.05 -4.28 -8.91
C VAL A 352 26.61 -5.65 -8.37
N GLU A 353 27.34 -6.15 -7.38
CA GLU A 353 27.06 -7.45 -6.75
C GLU A 353 25.69 -7.45 -6.03
N GLU A 354 24.92 -8.52 -6.21
CA GLU A 354 23.61 -8.71 -5.58
C GLU A 354 23.70 -9.19 -4.13
N CYS A 355 22.62 -9.01 -3.36
CA CYS A 355 22.53 -9.57 -2.01
C CYS A 355 22.37 -11.10 -2.06
N TYR A 356 23.19 -11.85 -1.30
CA TYR A 356 23.12 -13.32 -1.30
C TYR A 356 21.97 -13.93 -0.49
N VAL A 357 21.09 -13.10 0.08
CA VAL A 357 19.88 -13.56 0.79
C VAL A 357 18.63 -13.39 -0.08
N CYS A 358 18.43 -12.20 -0.68
CA CYS A 358 17.27 -11.91 -1.52
C CYS A 358 17.56 -11.96 -3.02
N TYR A 359 18.82 -12.18 -3.40
CA TYR A 359 19.34 -12.19 -4.78
C TYR A 359 19.15 -10.89 -5.56
N SER A 360 18.79 -9.78 -4.89
CA SER A 360 18.49 -8.49 -5.51
C SER A 360 19.63 -7.51 -5.30
N VAL A 361 19.87 -6.61 -6.26
CA VAL A 361 20.84 -5.52 -6.10
C VAL A 361 20.23 -4.39 -5.28
N ILE A 362 18.97 -4.06 -5.52
CA ILE A 362 18.23 -3.02 -4.81
C ILE A 362 17.23 -3.70 -3.88
N HIS A 363 17.32 -3.42 -2.58
CA HIS A 363 16.38 -3.95 -1.61
C HIS A 363 14.99 -3.42 -1.88
N GLN A 364 14.00 -4.30 -1.83
CA GLN A 364 12.66 -4.02 -2.32
C GLN A 364 11.88 -3.01 -1.44
N ASP A 365 12.12 -3.00 -0.12
CA ASP A 365 11.39 -2.13 0.81
C ASP A 365 12.15 -0.83 1.13
N THR A 366 13.47 -0.85 1.05
CA THR A 366 14.34 0.26 1.49
C THR A 366 15.08 0.93 0.35
N CYS A 367 14.99 0.38 -0.87
CA CYS A 367 15.72 0.84 -2.06
C CYS A 367 17.24 0.94 -1.88
N GLN A 368 17.83 0.24 -0.90
CA GLN A 368 19.26 0.27 -0.59
C GLN A 368 20.05 -0.81 -1.35
N LEU A 369 21.34 -0.56 -1.57
CA LEU A 369 22.31 -1.52 -2.12
C LEU A 369 22.90 -2.44 -1.04
N PRO A 370 23.41 -3.64 -1.37
CA PRO A 370 24.01 -4.55 -0.40
C PRO A 370 25.40 -4.03 -0.01
N LYS A 371 25.47 -3.30 1.11
CA LYS A 371 26.72 -2.72 1.61
C LYS A 371 27.46 -3.63 2.61
N LEU A 372 26.76 -4.53 3.30
CA LEU A 372 27.36 -5.35 4.36
C LEU A 372 28.08 -6.55 3.77
N SER A 373 29.39 -6.69 4.00
CA SER A 373 30.21 -7.79 3.49
C SER A 373 30.68 -8.70 4.61
N CYS A 374 30.52 -10.02 4.45
CA CYS A 374 31.11 -10.98 5.38
C CYS A 374 32.64 -10.87 5.35
N LYS A 375 33.29 -10.85 6.53
CA LYS A 375 34.75 -10.74 6.61
C LYS A 375 35.48 -11.95 6.01
N THR A 376 34.90 -13.15 6.11
CA THR A 376 35.50 -14.39 5.60
C THR A 376 35.24 -14.63 4.12
N CYS A 377 33.97 -14.72 3.69
CA CYS A 377 33.64 -15.10 2.31
C CYS A 377 33.43 -13.91 1.35
N LYS A 378 33.51 -12.66 1.87
CA LYS A 378 33.35 -11.41 1.12
C LYS A 378 32.00 -11.21 0.39
N LYS A 379 31.04 -12.11 0.57
CA LYS A 379 29.69 -11.98 0.02
C LYS A 379 28.94 -10.82 0.66
N LYS A 380 28.13 -10.12 -0.14
CA LYS A 380 27.42 -8.90 0.25
C LYS A 380 25.93 -9.13 0.58
N PHE A 381 25.41 -8.31 1.49
CA PHE A 381 24.05 -8.40 2.00
C PHE A 381 23.44 -7.01 2.20
N HIS A 382 22.12 -6.90 1.97
CA HIS A 382 21.36 -5.76 2.51
C HIS A 382 21.29 -5.87 4.02
N GLY A 383 21.36 -4.74 4.72
CA GLY A 383 21.17 -4.68 6.18
C GLY A 383 19.90 -5.41 6.62
N PRO A 384 18.71 -5.02 6.13
CA PRO A 384 17.45 -5.66 6.52
C PRO A 384 17.43 -7.18 6.30
N CYS A 385 17.99 -7.68 5.19
CA CYS A 385 18.05 -9.12 4.92
C CYS A 385 18.94 -9.85 5.92
N LEU A 386 20.12 -9.30 6.23
CA LEU A 386 21.05 -9.90 7.17
C LEU A 386 20.53 -9.85 8.61
N TYR A 387 19.92 -8.74 9.03
CA TYR A 387 19.32 -8.63 10.35
C TYR A 387 18.17 -9.63 10.52
N ARG A 388 17.27 -9.73 9.54
CA ARG A 388 16.18 -10.73 9.57
C ARG A 388 16.74 -12.14 9.66
N TRP A 389 17.83 -12.44 8.96
CA TRP A 389 18.52 -13.73 9.07
C TRP A 389 19.05 -13.99 10.48
N PHE A 390 19.74 -13.03 11.10
CA PHE A 390 20.24 -13.18 12.48
C PHE A 390 19.11 -13.36 13.49
N SER A 391 18.04 -12.56 13.37
CA SER A 391 16.87 -12.67 14.24
C SER A 391 16.15 -14.01 14.09
N THR A 392 16.06 -14.55 12.87
CA THR A 392 15.37 -15.82 12.62
C THR A 392 16.22 -17.04 13.02
N SER A 393 17.54 -16.94 12.86
CA SER A 393 18.49 -18.03 13.18
C SER A 393 19.00 -18.01 14.63
N ASN A 394 18.69 -16.97 15.39
CA ASN A 394 19.25 -16.68 16.72
C ASN A 394 20.78 -16.72 16.77
N LYS A 395 21.46 -16.45 15.64
CA LYS A 395 22.92 -16.48 15.52
C LYS A 395 23.42 -15.42 14.56
N SER A 396 24.46 -14.69 14.95
CA SER A 396 25.14 -13.70 14.10
C SER A 396 26.14 -14.36 13.13
N THR A 397 25.69 -15.38 12.39
CA THR A 397 26.52 -16.16 11.47
C THR A 397 26.16 -15.89 10.01
N CYS A 398 27.17 -15.80 9.16
CA CYS A 398 27.00 -15.56 7.72
C CYS A 398 26.08 -16.62 7.08
N PRO A 399 25.04 -16.23 6.31
CA PRO A 399 24.15 -17.17 5.62
C PRO A 399 24.87 -18.15 4.67
N ILE A 400 26.06 -17.76 4.18
CA ILE A 400 26.79 -18.49 3.15
C ILE A 400 27.88 -19.39 3.74
N CYS A 401 28.81 -18.83 4.52
CA CYS A 401 29.93 -19.60 5.06
C CYS A 401 29.76 -20.03 6.53
N ARG A 402 28.66 -19.63 7.19
CA ARG A 402 28.34 -19.95 8.59
C ARG A 402 29.35 -19.47 9.65
N ASN A 403 30.40 -18.76 9.27
CA ASN A 403 31.29 -18.09 10.20
C ASN A 403 30.60 -16.89 10.86
N ILE A 404 31.08 -16.50 12.03
CA ILE A 404 30.63 -15.27 12.71
C ILE A 404 30.87 -14.08 11.78
N PHE A 405 29.85 -13.23 11.62
CA PHE A 405 29.79 -12.22 10.55
C PHE A 405 30.78 -11.06 10.73
#